data_AF-A0A6J1EI08-F1
#
_entry.id   AF-A0A6J1EI08-F1
#
_cell.length_a   1.000
_cell.length_b   1.000
_cell.length_c   1.000
_cell.angle_alpha   90.00
_cell.angle_beta   90.00
_cell.angle_gamma   90.00
#
_symmetry.space_group_name_H-M   'P 1'
#
loop_
_entity.id
_entity.type
_entity.pdbx_description
1 polymer ?
#
loop_
_entity_poly.entity_id
_entity_poly.type
_entity_poly.pdbx_seq_one_letter_code
_entity_poly.pdbx_strand_id
1 'polypeptide(L)'
;MARWDEIFSLPVQNPPTLEFSSSDLVWSKVEGWRNKMDRVAVIPFARVDDFVHGESSNKECPTRFYVETRRRRALEAPFKAKVDGVLEYILYWCSFGPDDHRMGGDIRPSRNTYVPKKKNAGRPNTKRGCTCHFIVKRLMAEPSIALILYNEDKHVDKTGLPCHGPQDKKAEGTRAMFAPYISEDLRLRVLSLLYVGVSVETIMQRHNELVEKQGGPCNRDDLLTHRYVRRQERSIRRSTHELDEDDAVSINMWVEGHRSNVFFYEDFTDTDNFTLGIQTEWQLQQMIRFGNRGLLASDSRFGTNKLKFPVHSLVVFNLDYNAIPVAWIISPRFASGDTHRWMRALHSRVQTKDPSWKLAGFVVDDPLADVPTIREIFQCSVLLSFWRVRHAWHKNILKKCAEIEKQAEILRQLGQAVDRVCQGDENVDSFEQLIKHQIDDPDFIDYFKATWCPRLGMWTTALKNLPLTSLETCAAMELYHNQLKLRLLNEKDIAVYQRTDWLVDKLSTKSIENPRL
;
A
#
# COMPACT_ATOMS: atom_id res chain seq x y z
N MET A 1 0.51 60.49 -0.98
CA MET A 1 -0.36 59.31 -1.23
C MET A 1 -0.30 58.42 0.00
N ALA A 2 -1.40 57.78 0.40
CA ALA A 2 -1.30 56.79 1.46
C ALA A 2 -0.53 55.57 0.92
N ARG A 3 0.28 54.90 1.74
CA ARG A 3 1.05 53.69 1.39
C ARG A 3 0.24 52.65 0.60
N TRP A 4 -1.05 52.53 0.92
CA TRP A 4 -1.95 51.60 0.28
C TRP A 4 -2.31 52.01 -1.15
N ASP A 5 -2.50 53.30 -1.41
CA ASP A 5 -2.74 53.82 -2.76
C ASP A 5 -1.55 53.50 -3.67
N GLU A 6 -0.34 53.61 -3.13
CA GLU A 6 0.89 53.25 -3.84
C GLU A 6 0.96 51.74 -4.12
N ILE A 7 0.59 50.88 -3.16
CA ILE A 7 0.54 49.42 -3.34
C ILE A 7 -0.50 48.99 -4.38
N PHE A 8 -1.71 49.56 -4.34
CA PHE A 8 -2.78 49.25 -5.31
C PHE A 8 -2.49 49.82 -6.71
N SER A 9 -1.58 50.79 -6.82
CA SER A 9 -1.12 51.29 -8.13
C SER A 9 -0.09 50.37 -8.81
N LEU A 10 0.45 49.38 -8.08
CA LEU A 10 1.46 48.46 -8.63
C LEU A 10 0.83 47.46 -9.61
N PRO A 11 1.53 47.14 -10.72
CA PRO A 11 1.06 46.13 -11.65
C PRO A 11 1.06 44.74 -11.00
N VAL A 12 -0.05 44.02 -11.13
CA VAL A 12 -0.13 42.60 -10.77
C VAL A 12 0.64 41.79 -11.81
N GLN A 13 1.71 41.15 -11.39
CA GLN A 13 2.62 40.39 -12.24
C GLN A 13 2.26 38.91 -12.21
N ASN A 14 2.05 38.32 -13.37
CA ASN A 14 1.71 36.91 -13.52
C ASN A 14 2.61 36.28 -14.59
N PRO A 15 3.86 35.94 -14.26
CA PRO A 15 4.79 35.30 -15.20
C PRO A 15 4.17 34.03 -15.83
N PRO A 16 4.35 33.79 -17.14
CA PRO A 16 3.71 32.67 -17.84
C PRO A 16 4.38 31.31 -17.55
N THR A 17 5.55 31.31 -16.92
CA THR A 17 6.26 30.09 -16.53
C THR A 17 5.53 29.37 -15.40
N LEU A 18 5.63 28.03 -15.36
CA LEU A 18 5.03 27.19 -14.31
C LEU A 18 5.50 27.63 -12.91
N GLU A 19 6.82 27.71 -12.73
CA GLU A 19 7.47 28.28 -11.54
C GLU A 19 8.20 29.57 -11.92
N PHE A 20 8.31 30.50 -10.98
CA PHE A 20 9.04 31.76 -11.16
C PHE A 20 9.61 32.22 -9.82
N SER A 21 10.54 33.17 -9.87
CA SER A 21 11.33 33.63 -8.73
C SER A 21 11.42 35.15 -8.70
N SER A 22 12.17 35.68 -7.74
CA SER A 22 12.44 37.10 -7.54
C SER A 22 13.10 37.75 -8.75
N SER A 23 13.90 37.01 -9.52
CA SER A 23 14.52 37.52 -10.76
C SER A 23 13.51 37.71 -11.90
N ASP A 24 12.37 37.05 -11.82
CA ASP A 24 11.31 37.09 -12.84
C ASP A 24 10.27 38.18 -12.55
N LEU A 25 10.43 38.90 -11.43
CA LEU A 25 9.53 39.98 -10.99
C LEU A 25 10.23 41.34 -11.05
N VAL A 26 9.46 42.36 -11.44
CA VAL A 26 9.81 43.76 -11.32
C VAL A 26 9.47 44.24 -9.91
N TRP A 27 10.47 44.76 -9.20
CA TRP A 27 10.32 45.20 -7.81
C TRP A 27 10.17 46.71 -7.70
N SER A 28 9.19 47.15 -6.91
CA SER A 28 8.96 48.55 -6.57
C SER A 28 9.42 48.84 -5.14
N LYS A 29 9.83 50.08 -4.88
CA LYS A 29 10.18 50.55 -3.53
C LYS A 29 9.03 51.39 -3.01
N VAL A 30 8.38 50.95 -1.95
CA VAL A 30 7.24 51.63 -1.31
C VAL A 30 7.62 52.01 0.11
N GLU A 31 7.12 53.15 0.60
CA GLU A 31 7.41 53.58 1.96
C GLU A 31 6.88 52.58 3.01
N GLY A 32 7.80 52.09 3.83
CA GLY A 32 7.60 51.05 4.84
C GLY A 32 7.27 51.61 6.23
N TRP A 33 7.42 50.76 7.25
CA TRP A 33 7.30 51.20 8.65
C TRP A 33 8.61 51.87 9.10
N ARG A 34 8.54 53.00 9.85
CA ARG A 34 9.70 53.80 10.30
C ARG A 34 10.59 54.34 9.15
N ASN A 35 9.98 54.82 8.07
CA ASN A 35 10.66 55.48 6.93
C ASN A 35 11.69 54.58 6.20
N LYS A 36 11.59 53.25 6.34
CA LYS A 36 12.38 52.30 5.55
C LYS A 36 11.65 52.02 4.24
N MET A 37 12.35 52.05 3.09
CA MET A 37 11.74 51.64 1.82
C MET A 37 11.65 50.12 1.75
N ASP A 38 10.44 49.58 1.62
CA ASP A 38 10.17 48.15 1.45
C ASP A 38 10.25 47.80 -0.05
N ARG A 39 10.95 46.72 -0.39
CA ARG A 39 11.00 46.19 -1.75
C ARG A 39 9.82 45.23 -1.96
N VAL A 40 8.90 45.58 -2.84
CA VAL A 40 7.62 44.90 -2.98
C VAL A 40 7.30 44.54 -4.43
N ALA A 41 6.54 43.45 -4.59
CA ALA A 41 5.95 43.03 -5.85
C ALA A 41 4.54 42.47 -5.59
N VAL A 42 3.65 42.57 -6.58
CA VAL A 42 2.27 42.08 -6.49
C VAL A 42 2.09 40.95 -7.48
N ILE A 43 1.58 39.81 -7.02
CA ILE A 43 1.26 38.63 -7.84
C ILE A 43 -0.15 38.11 -7.52
N PRO A 44 -0.78 37.28 -8.36
CA PRO A 44 -1.98 36.56 -7.96
C PRO A 44 -1.71 35.66 -6.76
N PHE A 45 -2.61 35.65 -5.76
CA PHE A 45 -2.45 34.85 -4.54
C PHE A 45 -2.36 33.34 -4.84
N ALA A 46 -3.07 32.88 -5.88
CA ALA A 46 -3.02 31.49 -6.34
C ALA A 46 -1.63 31.06 -6.84
N ARG A 47 -0.77 32.00 -7.21
CA ARG A 47 0.58 31.76 -7.74
C ARG A 47 1.68 31.87 -6.66
N VAL A 48 1.32 32.05 -5.38
CA VAL A 48 2.30 32.17 -4.28
C VAL A 48 3.13 30.91 -4.13
N ASP A 49 2.52 29.73 -4.24
CA ASP A 49 3.25 28.48 -4.14
C ASP A 49 4.24 28.34 -5.30
N ASP A 50 3.86 28.71 -6.53
CA ASP A 50 4.75 28.70 -7.70
C ASP A 50 5.98 29.61 -7.51
N PHE A 51 5.78 30.78 -6.89
CA PHE A 51 6.87 31.68 -6.50
C PHE A 51 7.82 31.04 -5.48
N VAL A 52 7.26 30.41 -4.43
CA VAL A 52 8.05 29.74 -3.39
C VAL A 52 8.85 28.55 -3.94
N HIS A 53 8.27 27.81 -4.89
CA HIS A 53 8.96 26.72 -5.59
C HIS A 53 10.11 27.26 -6.45
N GLY A 54 9.86 28.30 -7.27
CA GLY A 54 10.91 28.90 -8.09
C GLY A 54 12.07 29.48 -7.26
N GLU A 55 11.78 30.14 -6.15
CA GLU A 55 12.80 30.59 -5.17
C GLU A 55 13.60 29.43 -4.57
N SER A 56 12.94 28.31 -4.30
CA SER A 56 13.61 27.10 -3.75
C SER A 56 14.44 26.36 -4.80
N SER A 57 14.15 26.57 -6.08
CA SER A 57 14.81 25.92 -7.23
C SER A 57 16.09 26.63 -7.70
N ASN A 58 16.54 27.68 -6.99
CA ASN A 58 17.76 28.42 -7.33
C ASN A 58 19.02 27.54 -7.24
N LYS A 59 19.72 27.37 -8.38
CA LYS A 59 20.92 26.53 -8.49
C LYS A 59 22.14 27.10 -7.77
N GLU A 60 22.23 28.43 -7.63
CA GLU A 60 23.38 29.08 -6.98
C GLU A 60 23.31 28.96 -5.45
N CYS A 61 22.10 28.88 -4.91
CA CYS A 61 21.83 28.84 -3.48
C CYS A 61 20.68 27.87 -3.19
N PRO A 62 20.89 26.55 -3.36
CA PRO A 62 19.81 25.57 -3.25
C PRO A 62 19.27 25.52 -1.83
N THR A 63 17.97 25.76 -1.69
CA THR A 63 17.30 25.78 -0.39
C THR A 63 15.85 25.34 -0.49
N ARG A 64 15.15 25.35 0.65
CA ARG A 64 13.70 25.34 0.70
C ARG A 64 13.28 26.48 1.59
N PHE A 65 12.23 27.20 1.22
CA PHE A 65 11.62 28.16 2.13
C PHE A 65 10.59 27.48 3.01
N TYR A 66 10.72 27.65 4.32
CA TYR A 66 9.74 27.15 5.29
C TYR A 66 8.98 28.32 5.91
N VAL A 67 7.75 28.05 6.35
CA VAL A 67 6.92 29.03 7.04
C VAL A 67 7.43 29.20 8.47
N GLU A 68 8.08 30.33 8.74
CA GLU A 68 8.57 30.71 10.08
C GLU A 68 7.41 31.24 10.93
N THR A 69 6.49 31.99 10.32
CA THR A 69 5.32 32.55 11.01
C THR A 69 4.16 32.69 10.05
N ARG A 70 2.99 32.17 10.43
CA ARG A 70 1.72 32.36 9.73
C ARG A 70 0.71 32.99 10.68
N ARG A 71 0.06 34.07 10.25
CA ARG A 71 -1.03 34.72 10.98
C ARG A 71 -2.22 34.83 10.04
N ARG A 72 -3.35 34.23 10.42
CA ARG A 72 -4.61 34.27 9.68
C ARG A 72 -5.64 35.03 10.51
N ARG A 73 -6.39 35.92 9.89
CA ARG A 73 -7.57 36.55 10.51
C ARG A 73 -8.83 35.81 10.07
N ALA A 74 -9.79 35.62 10.99
CA ALA A 74 -11.09 35.02 10.69
C ALA A 74 -11.95 36.00 9.87
N LEU A 75 -12.69 35.49 8.88
CA LEU A 75 -13.55 36.31 8.00
C LEU A 75 -14.78 36.87 8.72
N GLU A 76 -15.23 36.25 9.81
CA GLU A 76 -16.55 36.51 10.45
C GLU A 76 -16.55 37.62 11.50
N ALA A 77 -15.41 38.22 11.80
CA ALA A 77 -15.35 39.22 12.86
C ALA A 77 -15.80 40.61 12.35
N PRO A 78 -16.72 41.30 13.04
CA PRO A 78 -17.35 42.54 12.55
C PRO A 78 -16.35 43.69 12.67
N PHE A 79 -15.62 43.98 11.60
CA PHE A 79 -14.61 45.02 11.62
C PHE A 79 -14.78 46.02 10.48
N LYS A 80 -14.59 47.31 10.82
CA LYS A 80 -14.49 48.39 9.83
C LYS A 80 -13.46 47.97 8.78
N ALA A 81 -13.87 47.97 7.52
CA ALA A 81 -13.03 47.71 6.36
C ALA A 81 -11.92 48.77 6.28
N LYS A 82 -10.88 48.61 7.09
CA LYS A 82 -9.66 49.34 6.85
C LYS A 82 -8.99 48.70 5.64
N VAL A 83 -8.78 49.51 4.62
CA VAL A 83 -8.05 49.18 3.39
C VAL A 83 -6.65 48.62 3.70
N ASP A 84 -6.14 48.86 4.93
CA ASP A 84 -4.85 48.42 5.45
C ASP A 84 -4.79 46.99 6.06
N GLY A 85 -5.90 46.27 6.04
CA GLY A 85 -6.00 44.96 6.67
C GLY A 85 -5.33 43.84 5.88
N VAL A 86 -4.65 42.94 6.60
CA VAL A 86 -4.04 41.72 6.05
C VAL A 86 -4.86 40.51 6.49
N LEU A 87 -5.44 39.79 5.54
CA LEU A 87 -6.15 38.52 5.79
C LEU A 87 -5.19 37.43 6.25
N GLU A 88 -4.04 37.38 5.59
CA GLU A 88 -3.04 36.36 5.81
C GLU A 88 -1.64 36.94 5.68
N TYR A 89 -0.84 36.74 6.71
CA TYR A 89 0.57 37.10 6.77
C TYR A 89 1.39 35.83 6.88
N ILE A 90 2.32 35.62 5.96
CA ILE A 90 3.21 34.46 5.95
C ILE A 90 4.65 34.94 5.81
N LEU A 91 5.49 34.65 6.82
CA LEU A 91 6.93 34.86 6.76
C LEU A 91 7.59 33.56 6.32
N TYR A 92 8.25 33.60 5.16
CA TYR A 92 9.04 32.52 4.63
C TYR A 92 10.52 32.76 4.94
N TRP A 93 11.19 31.74 5.46
CA TRP A 93 12.62 31.79 5.75
C TRP A 93 13.34 30.65 5.03
N CYS A 94 14.55 30.91 4.57
CA CYS A 94 15.46 29.88 4.07
C CYS A 94 15.61 28.72 5.09
N SER A 95 15.65 27.46 4.67
CA SER A 95 15.76 26.29 5.56
C SER A 95 17.02 26.26 6.44
N PHE A 96 18.05 27.00 6.05
CA PHE A 96 19.22 27.21 6.90
C PHE A 96 18.94 28.14 8.08
N GLY A 97 17.79 28.83 8.13
CA GLY A 97 17.31 29.60 9.27
C GLY A 97 18.23 30.74 9.70
N PRO A 98 17.80 31.67 10.56
CA PRO A 98 18.62 32.82 10.94
C PRO A 98 19.65 32.55 12.05
N ASP A 99 19.56 31.42 12.74
CA ASP A 99 20.36 31.16 13.93
C ASP A 99 21.80 30.74 13.57
N ASP A 100 22.78 31.44 14.16
CA ASP A 100 24.21 31.14 14.02
C ASP A 100 24.67 30.29 15.21
N HIS A 101 25.06 29.05 14.94
CA HIS A 101 25.49 28.06 15.93
C HIS A 101 27.01 27.92 16.03
N ARG A 102 27.79 28.83 15.43
CA ARG A 102 29.24 28.91 15.68
C ARG A 102 29.51 29.29 17.14
N MET A 103 30.72 29.00 17.61
CA MET A 103 31.20 29.54 18.90
C MET A 103 31.15 31.07 18.86
N GLY A 104 30.40 31.68 19.77
CA GLY A 104 30.13 33.14 19.79
C GLY A 104 29.05 33.61 18.81
N GLY A 105 28.35 32.69 18.15
CA GLY A 105 27.22 32.99 17.26
C GLY A 105 25.94 33.33 18.03
N ASP A 106 25.11 34.18 17.43
CA ASP A 106 23.82 34.57 17.99
C ASP A 106 22.76 33.52 17.69
N ILE A 107 22.36 32.78 18.70
CA ILE A 107 21.18 31.93 18.66
C ILE A 107 20.03 32.74 19.25
N ARG A 108 18.92 32.89 18.51
CA ARG A 108 17.73 33.53 19.07
C ARG A 108 17.26 32.71 20.29
N PRO A 109 16.90 33.33 21.41
CA PRO A 109 16.35 32.61 22.56
C PRO A 109 15.06 31.91 22.11
N SER A 110 15.12 30.59 21.88
CA SER A 110 13.94 29.83 21.55
C SER A 110 13.05 29.75 22.78
N ARG A 111 11.75 30.08 22.62
CA ARG A 111 10.62 29.70 23.49
C ARG A 111 11.01 28.56 24.44
N ASN A 112 11.04 28.81 25.75
CA ASN A 112 11.49 27.91 26.84
C ASN A 112 10.85 26.50 26.86
N THR A 113 9.96 26.17 25.93
CA THR A 113 9.26 24.89 25.78
C THR A 113 9.67 24.07 24.54
N TYR A 114 10.53 24.58 23.65
CA TYR A 114 10.91 23.86 22.43
C TYR A 114 12.07 22.87 22.69
N VAL A 115 11.76 21.58 22.74
CA VAL A 115 12.76 20.51 22.74
C VAL A 115 13.51 20.53 21.40
N PRO A 116 14.86 20.64 21.39
CA PRO A 116 15.64 20.64 20.15
C PRO A 116 15.44 19.34 19.39
N LYS A 117 14.55 19.31 18.40
CA LYS A 117 14.56 18.24 17.39
C LYS A 117 15.91 18.35 16.68
N LYS A 118 16.78 17.33 16.79
CA LYS A 118 17.99 17.19 15.97
C LYS A 118 17.60 17.31 14.49
N LYS A 119 17.65 18.52 13.93
CA LYS A 119 17.38 18.78 12.52
C LYS A 119 18.68 18.54 11.78
N ASN A 120 18.64 17.64 10.79
CA ASN A 120 19.78 17.26 9.95
C ASN A 120 20.21 18.37 8.95
N ALA A 121 19.75 19.60 9.13
CA ALA A 121 19.95 20.70 8.21
C ALA A 121 21.34 21.30 8.41
N GLY A 122 22.34 20.66 7.81
CA GLY A 122 23.69 21.21 7.67
C GLY A 122 24.53 21.20 8.94
N ARG A 123 25.78 20.74 8.79
CA ARG A 123 26.90 20.71 9.75
C ARG A 123 26.55 20.96 11.23
N PRO A 124 26.51 19.90 12.07
CA PRO A 124 26.48 20.07 13.52
C PRO A 124 27.60 21.04 13.93
N ASN A 125 27.25 22.08 14.70
CA ASN A 125 28.18 23.04 15.33
C ASN A 125 28.91 24.04 14.40
N THR A 126 28.57 24.16 13.11
CA THR A 126 29.15 25.20 12.21
C THR A 126 28.13 25.90 11.32
N LYS A 127 26.85 25.73 11.60
CA LYS A 127 25.75 26.41 10.92
C LYS A 127 25.82 27.92 11.18
N ARG A 128 25.93 28.73 10.13
CA ARG A 128 26.18 30.19 10.23
C ARG A 128 24.92 31.06 10.23
N GLY A 129 23.76 30.44 10.05
CA GLY A 129 22.52 31.14 9.77
C GLY A 129 22.51 31.71 8.34
N CYS A 130 21.31 31.91 7.80
CA CYS A 130 21.02 32.51 6.53
C CYS A 130 20.03 33.64 6.76
N THR A 131 20.34 34.83 6.25
CA THR A 131 19.50 36.02 6.38
C THR A 131 18.37 36.08 5.35
N CYS A 132 18.39 35.23 4.32
CA CYS A 132 17.40 35.27 3.23
C CYS A 132 15.98 34.92 3.71
N HIS A 133 15.06 35.88 3.55
CA HIS A 133 13.65 35.75 3.90
C HIS A 133 12.78 36.76 3.15
N PHE A 134 11.51 36.37 2.94
CA PHE A 134 10.49 37.23 2.36
C PHE A 134 9.15 37.02 3.06
N ILE A 135 8.26 37.99 2.89
CA ILE A 135 6.93 38.01 3.50
C ILE A 135 5.90 38.02 2.39
N VAL A 136 4.87 37.19 2.54
CA VAL A 136 3.68 37.22 1.69
C VAL A 136 2.51 37.75 2.52
N LYS A 137 1.83 38.77 2.00
CA LYS A 137 0.61 39.34 2.60
C LYS A 137 -0.56 39.21 1.61
N ARG A 138 -1.62 38.54 2.05
CA ARG A 138 -2.92 38.55 1.37
C ARG A 138 -3.75 39.72 1.89
N LEU A 139 -4.11 40.64 1.01
CA LEU A 139 -4.78 41.89 1.40
C LEU A 139 -6.28 41.66 1.60
N MET A 140 -6.89 42.41 2.54
CA MET A 140 -8.34 42.35 2.80
C MET A 140 -9.16 42.98 1.68
N ALA A 141 -8.70 44.10 1.12
CA ALA A 141 -9.43 44.81 0.07
C ALA A 141 -9.45 44.02 -1.26
N GLU A 142 -8.40 43.26 -1.54
CA GLU A 142 -8.31 42.44 -2.75
C GLU A 142 -7.71 41.05 -2.42
N PRO A 143 -8.53 40.08 -2.01
CA PRO A 143 -8.06 38.77 -1.57
C PRO A 143 -7.52 37.86 -2.69
N SER A 144 -7.70 38.24 -3.95
CA SER A 144 -7.19 37.54 -5.14
C SER A 144 -5.70 37.78 -5.37
N ILE A 145 -5.11 38.82 -4.77
CA ILE A 145 -3.71 39.19 -4.94
C ILE A 145 -2.89 38.94 -3.66
N ALA A 146 -1.59 38.79 -3.85
CA ALA A 146 -0.58 38.68 -2.82
C ALA A 146 0.48 39.77 -3.00
N LEU A 147 0.76 40.49 -1.93
CA LEU A 147 1.89 41.40 -1.84
C LEU A 147 3.10 40.62 -1.28
N ILE A 148 4.15 40.51 -2.08
CA ILE A 148 5.44 39.94 -1.66
C ILE A 148 6.34 41.08 -1.22
N LEU A 149 6.94 40.96 -0.04
CA LEU A 149 7.96 41.87 0.47
C LEU A 149 9.26 41.09 0.65
N TYR A 150 10.28 41.44 -0.13
CA TYR A 150 11.59 40.81 -0.04
C TYR A 150 12.47 41.64 0.88
N ASN A 151 12.76 41.10 2.07
CA ASN A 151 13.55 41.81 3.08
C ASN A 151 15.05 41.66 2.81
N GLU A 152 15.47 40.44 2.50
CA GLU A 152 16.85 40.08 2.18
C GLU A 152 16.80 38.89 1.22
N ASP A 153 17.33 39.07 0.01
CA ASP A 153 17.34 38.07 -1.07
C ASP A 153 18.66 37.33 -1.19
N LYS A 154 19.71 37.78 -0.49
CA LYS A 154 21.01 37.12 -0.52
C LYS A 154 21.09 36.01 0.52
N HIS A 155 21.59 34.86 0.10
CA HIS A 155 21.88 33.74 0.99
C HIS A 155 23.22 33.90 1.71
N VAL A 156 23.29 34.91 2.57
CA VAL A 156 24.48 35.22 3.37
C VAL A 156 24.25 34.99 4.86
N ASP A 157 25.33 34.84 5.61
CA ASP A 157 25.30 34.91 7.08
C ASP A 157 25.25 36.37 7.56
N LYS A 158 25.15 36.60 8.87
CA LYS A 158 25.15 37.96 9.43
C LYS A 158 26.41 38.77 9.12
N THR A 159 27.50 38.11 8.73
CA THR A 159 28.76 38.77 8.33
C THR A 159 28.81 39.09 6.84
N GLY A 160 27.75 38.76 6.08
CA GLY A 160 27.65 39.05 4.65
C GLY A 160 28.33 38.01 3.76
N LEU A 161 28.80 36.88 4.31
CA LEU A 161 29.46 35.83 3.54
C LEU A 161 28.45 34.77 3.07
N PRO A 162 28.64 34.15 1.88
CA PRO A 162 27.79 33.03 1.43
C PRO A 162 27.71 31.96 2.52
N CYS A 163 26.49 31.53 2.88
CA CYS A 163 26.27 30.67 4.05
C CYS A 163 26.01 29.19 3.71
N HIS A 164 25.61 28.90 2.47
CA HIS A 164 25.39 27.56 1.91
C HIS A 164 25.48 27.61 0.37
N GLY A 165 25.40 26.45 -0.30
CA GLY A 165 25.48 26.35 -1.76
C GLY A 165 26.91 26.30 -2.31
N PRO A 166 27.08 26.20 -3.65
CA PRO A 166 28.39 26.05 -4.30
C PRO A 166 29.36 27.22 -4.10
N GLN A 167 28.84 28.43 -3.89
CA GLN A 167 29.68 29.61 -3.63
C GLN A 167 30.28 29.62 -2.21
N ASP A 168 29.74 28.80 -1.30
CA ASP A 168 30.32 28.59 0.01
C ASP A 168 31.46 27.56 -0.05
N LYS A 169 32.72 28.02 -0.16
CA LYS A 169 33.92 27.16 0.00
C LYS A 169 33.89 26.35 1.30
N LYS A 170 33.24 26.94 2.31
CA LYS A 170 32.72 26.29 3.52
C LYS A 170 32.17 24.93 3.17
N ALA A 171 31.05 24.93 2.45
CA ALA A 171 30.10 23.85 2.21
C ALA A 171 30.61 22.67 1.38
N GLU A 172 31.80 22.76 0.78
CA GLU A 172 32.36 21.72 -0.06
C GLU A 172 32.39 20.35 0.64
N GLY A 173 31.96 19.29 -0.06
CA GLY A 173 31.85 17.93 0.49
C GLY A 173 30.78 17.74 1.59
N THR A 174 29.94 18.73 1.86
CA THR A 174 28.89 18.62 2.90
C THR A 174 27.49 18.84 2.36
N ARG A 175 26.48 18.39 3.13
CA ARG A 175 25.05 18.59 2.79
C ARG A 175 24.63 20.05 2.59
N ALA A 176 25.41 21.01 3.08
CA ALA A 176 25.15 22.42 2.86
C ALA A 176 25.34 22.84 1.39
N MET A 177 25.96 22.00 0.54
CA MET A 177 26.16 22.26 -0.89
C MET A 177 24.85 22.14 -1.71
N PHE A 178 23.94 21.23 -1.33
CA PHE A 178 22.84 20.79 -2.21
C PHE A 178 21.41 21.08 -1.71
N ALA A 179 21.24 21.68 -0.51
CA ALA A 179 20.01 21.87 0.26
C ALA A 179 19.77 20.82 1.39
N PRO A 180 19.07 21.20 2.48
CA PRO A 180 18.97 20.38 3.69
C PRO A 180 17.93 19.24 3.65
N TYR A 181 17.24 19.04 2.52
CA TYR A 181 16.17 18.05 2.35
C TYR A 181 16.18 17.46 0.93
N ILE A 182 15.72 16.21 0.78
CA ILE A 182 15.45 15.62 -0.54
C ILE A 182 14.24 16.27 -1.21
N SER A 183 14.11 16.08 -2.52
CA SER A 183 12.97 16.54 -3.31
C SER A 183 11.67 15.85 -2.92
N GLU A 184 10.56 16.55 -3.21
CA GLU A 184 9.23 15.99 -3.05
C GLU A 184 9.01 14.82 -4.02
N ASP A 185 9.54 14.91 -5.24
CA ASP A 185 9.49 13.82 -6.23
C ASP A 185 10.22 12.56 -5.76
N LEU A 186 11.43 12.69 -5.20
CA LEU A 186 12.12 11.55 -4.60
C LEU A 186 11.36 11.02 -3.38
N ARG A 187 10.80 11.91 -2.54
CA ARG A 187 9.97 11.50 -1.41
C ARG A 187 8.78 10.65 -1.87
N LEU A 188 8.05 11.09 -2.89
CA LEU A 188 6.89 10.37 -3.44
C LEU A 188 7.30 9.04 -4.08
N ARG A 189 8.41 8.99 -4.82
CA ARG A 189 8.96 7.73 -5.37
C ARG A 189 9.36 6.74 -4.28
N VAL A 190 10.00 7.21 -3.21
CA VAL A 190 10.34 6.35 -2.06
C VAL A 190 9.07 5.84 -1.39
N LEU A 191 8.06 6.70 -1.20
CA LEU A 191 6.77 6.29 -0.64
C LEU A 191 6.08 5.24 -1.52
N SER A 192 6.01 5.43 -2.83
CA SER A 192 5.37 4.47 -3.73
C SER A 192 6.06 3.11 -3.69
N LEU A 193 7.41 3.08 -3.63
CA LEU A 193 8.18 1.85 -3.49
C LEU A 193 7.90 1.14 -2.16
N LEU A 194 7.77 1.90 -1.07
CA LEU A 194 7.41 1.35 0.24
C LEU A 194 5.96 0.81 0.26
N TYR A 195 5.01 1.49 -0.41
CA TYR A 195 3.62 1.05 -0.50
C TYR A 195 3.46 -0.26 -1.29
N VAL A 196 4.30 -0.49 -2.32
CA VAL A 196 4.29 -1.75 -3.08
C VAL A 196 5.18 -2.83 -2.45
N GLY A 197 5.64 -2.63 -1.21
CA GLY A 197 6.34 -3.65 -0.43
C GLY A 197 7.84 -3.80 -0.72
N VAL A 198 8.49 -2.84 -1.39
CA VAL A 198 9.95 -2.87 -1.58
C VAL A 198 10.64 -2.54 -0.25
N SER A 199 11.54 -3.42 0.19
CA SER A 199 12.26 -3.24 1.45
C SER A 199 13.11 -1.97 1.45
N VAL A 200 13.32 -1.41 2.63
CA VAL A 200 14.21 -0.24 2.80
C VAL A 200 15.61 -0.54 2.29
N GLU A 201 16.09 -1.76 2.53
CA GLU A 201 17.40 -2.23 2.12
C GLU A 201 17.54 -2.25 0.59
N THR A 202 16.53 -2.73 -0.13
CA THR A 202 16.54 -2.73 -1.60
C THR A 202 16.45 -1.32 -2.19
N ILE A 203 15.64 -0.43 -1.60
CA ILE A 203 15.56 0.98 -2.02
C ILE A 203 16.92 1.66 -1.86
N MET A 204 17.55 1.49 -0.69
CA MET A 204 18.85 2.09 -0.40
C MET A 204 19.97 1.51 -1.26
N GLN A 205 19.97 0.20 -1.51
CA GLN A 205 20.97 -0.44 -2.36
C GLN A 205 20.93 0.12 -3.79
N ARG A 206 19.75 0.13 -4.42
CA ARG A 206 19.59 0.66 -5.79
C ARG A 206 19.96 2.13 -5.89
N HIS A 207 19.58 2.91 -4.88
CA HIS A 207 19.95 4.32 -4.80
C HIS A 207 21.48 4.50 -4.74
N ASN A 208 22.16 3.76 -3.87
CA ASN A 208 23.62 3.83 -3.74
C ASN A 208 24.34 3.39 -5.02
N GLU A 209 23.89 2.31 -5.66
CA GLU A 209 24.46 1.85 -6.94
C GLU A 209 24.36 2.91 -8.05
N LEU A 210 23.27 3.67 -8.09
CA LEU A 210 23.11 4.79 -9.05
C LEU A 210 24.08 5.93 -8.72
N VAL A 211 24.21 6.29 -7.45
CA VAL A 211 25.12 7.35 -7.00
C VAL A 211 26.59 6.97 -7.24
N GLU A 212 26.97 5.71 -7.04
CA GLU A 212 28.32 5.22 -7.32
C GLU A 212 28.63 5.25 -8.82
N LYS A 213 27.69 4.82 -9.68
CA LYS A 213 27.87 4.82 -11.15
C LYS A 213 28.13 6.21 -11.73
N GLN A 214 27.57 7.26 -11.13
CA GLN A 214 27.79 8.65 -11.56
C GLN A 214 29.00 9.32 -10.88
N GLY A 215 29.77 8.60 -10.06
CA GLY A 215 30.99 9.11 -9.42
C GLY A 215 30.77 9.83 -8.08
N GLY A 216 29.60 9.64 -7.44
CA GLY A 216 29.26 10.21 -6.14
C GLY A 216 28.04 11.14 -6.18
N PRO A 217 27.72 11.82 -5.05
CA PRO A 217 26.56 12.71 -4.98
C PRO A 217 26.74 13.95 -5.85
N CYS A 218 25.83 14.14 -6.81
CA CYS A 218 25.78 15.30 -7.70
C CYS A 218 24.66 16.27 -7.35
N ASN A 219 23.64 15.82 -6.60
CA ASN A 219 22.50 16.63 -6.18
C ASN A 219 22.01 16.25 -4.77
N ARG A 220 20.93 16.89 -4.31
CA ARG A 220 20.37 16.70 -2.96
C ARG A 220 19.73 15.33 -2.74
N ASP A 221 19.16 14.76 -3.79
CA ASP A 221 18.44 13.49 -3.76
C ASP A 221 19.42 12.33 -3.58
N ASP A 222 20.63 12.47 -4.11
CA ASP A 222 21.74 11.53 -3.92
C ASP A 222 22.14 11.37 -2.44
N LEU A 223 21.80 12.34 -1.59
CA LEU A 223 22.04 12.33 -0.15
C LEU A 223 20.93 11.64 0.66
N LEU A 224 20.03 10.88 0.01
CA LEU A 224 19.03 10.05 0.67
C LEU A 224 19.67 9.17 1.75
N THR A 225 19.01 9.05 2.90
CA THR A 225 19.55 8.27 4.02
C THR A 225 18.63 7.13 4.42
N HIS A 226 19.24 6.03 4.87
CA HIS A 226 18.53 4.87 5.41
C HIS A 226 17.56 5.25 6.54
N ARG A 227 17.95 6.20 7.40
CA ARG A 227 17.11 6.70 8.49
C ARG A 227 15.86 7.43 7.99
N TYR A 228 15.97 8.13 6.86
CA TYR A 228 14.84 8.83 6.25
C TYR A 228 13.82 7.82 5.70
N VAL A 229 14.28 6.85 4.91
CA VAL A 229 13.42 5.81 4.34
C VAL A 229 12.73 4.99 5.45
N ARG A 230 13.48 4.56 6.48
CA ARG A 230 12.88 3.89 7.67
C ARG A 230 11.86 4.75 8.42
N ARG A 231 12.02 6.08 8.41
CA ARG A 231 11.03 6.97 9.04
C ARG A 231 9.74 7.00 8.21
N GLN A 232 9.84 7.07 6.88
CA GLN A 232 8.69 7.02 6.00
C GLN A 232 7.97 5.67 6.11
N GLU A 233 8.71 4.55 6.09
CA GLU A 233 8.17 3.22 6.32
C GLU A 233 7.43 3.11 7.67
N ARG A 234 8.03 3.59 8.76
CA ARG A 234 7.34 3.65 10.06
C ARG A 234 6.13 4.58 10.06
N SER A 235 6.17 5.66 9.29
CA SER A 235 5.05 6.57 9.16
C SER A 235 3.90 5.88 8.45
N ILE A 236 4.17 5.15 7.36
CA ILE A 236 3.19 4.32 6.64
C ILE A 236 2.57 3.29 7.59
N ARG A 237 3.42 2.54 8.33
CA ARG A 237 2.98 1.56 9.33
C ARG A 237 2.21 2.15 10.53
N ARG A 238 2.33 3.46 10.76
CA ARG A 238 1.59 4.20 11.80
C ARG A 238 0.37 4.93 11.25
N SER A 239 0.30 5.15 9.93
CA SER A 239 -0.81 5.80 9.23
C SER A 239 -1.82 4.80 8.69
N THR A 240 -1.46 3.51 8.58
CA THR A 240 -2.42 2.41 8.75
C THR A 240 -3.04 2.61 10.13
N HIS A 241 -4.29 3.07 10.14
CA HIS A 241 -5.08 3.64 11.24
C HIS A 241 -4.87 2.96 12.60
N GLU A 242 -4.97 3.72 13.69
CA GLU A 242 -5.46 3.14 14.95
C GLU A 242 -6.83 2.55 14.62
N LEU A 243 -6.89 1.23 14.49
CA LEU A 243 -8.12 0.52 14.19
C LEU A 243 -9.11 0.80 15.33
N ASP A 244 -10.31 1.23 14.99
CA ASP A 244 -11.40 1.55 15.92
C ASP A 244 -11.69 0.35 16.83
N GLU A 245 -12.27 0.54 18.01
CA GLU A 245 -12.65 -0.62 18.85
C GLU A 245 -13.72 -1.49 18.16
N ASP A 246 -14.50 -0.91 17.25
CA ASP A 246 -15.48 -1.59 16.41
C ASP A 246 -14.90 -1.99 15.03
N ASP A 247 -14.86 -3.31 14.78
CA ASP A 247 -14.49 -3.90 13.48
C ASP A 247 -15.26 -3.27 12.30
N ALA A 248 -16.55 -2.98 12.48
CA ALA A 248 -17.42 -2.50 11.41
C ALA A 248 -17.01 -1.10 10.94
N VAL A 249 -16.64 -0.22 11.87
CA VAL A 249 -16.18 1.15 11.57
C VAL A 249 -14.87 1.09 10.81
N SER A 250 -13.89 0.34 11.32
CA SER A 250 -12.58 0.19 10.69
C SER A 250 -12.67 -0.41 9.28
N ILE A 251 -13.51 -1.43 9.10
CA ILE A 251 -13.69 -2.07 7.79
C ILE A 251 -14.37 -1.13 6.80
N ASN A 252 -15.43 -0.42 7.22
CA ASN A 252 -16.09 0.56 6.36
C ASN A 252 -15.10 1.63 5.87
N MET A 253 -14.30 2.20 6.78
CA MET A 253 -13.26 3.16 6.43
C MET A 253 -12.22 2.55 5.47
N TRP A 254 -11.82 1.30 5.70
CA TRP A 254 -10.87 0.60 4.84
C TRP A 254 -11.45 0.36 3.44
N VAL A 255 -12.70 -0.08 3.33
CA VAL A 255 -13.41 -0.31 2.06
C VAL A 255 -13.55 0.99 1.27
N GLU A 256 -13.90 2.09 1.93
CA GLU A 256 -13.96 3.41 1.30
C GLU A 256 -12.60 3.87 0.76
N GLY A 257 -11.53 3.63 1.52
CA GLY A 257 -10.16 3.94 1.10
C GLY A 257 -9.61 3.02 0.00
N HIS A 258 -10.16 1.82 -0.15
CA HIS A 258 -9.64 0.76 -1.03
C HIS A 258 -10.68 0.24 -2.02
N ARG A 259 -11.63 1.07 -2.46
CA ARG A 259 -12.70 0.68 -3.39
C ARG A 259 -12.21 -0.05 -4.65
N SER A 260 -11.03 0.27 -5.15
CA SER A 260 -10.43 -0.41 -6.31
C SER A 260 -10.07 -1.87 -6.03
N ASN A 261 -9.78 -2.23 -4.78
CA ASN A 261 -9.36 -3.56 -4.36
C ASN A 261 -10.52 -4.41 -3.82
N VAL A 262 -11.72 -3.84 -3.73
CA VAL A 262 -12.92 -4.52 -3.24
C VAL A 262 -13.80 -4.87 -4.45
N PHE A 263 -14.15 -6.15 -4.60
CA PHE A 263 -15.06 -6.60 -5.66
C PHE A 263 -16.46 -6.92 -5.13
N PHE A 264 -16.60 -7.16 -3.83
CA PHE A 264 -17.86 -7.42 -3.17
C PHE A 264 -17.79 -6.95 -1.72
N TYR A 265 -18.84 -6.31 -1.22
CA TYR A 265 -18.95 -5.92 0.18
C TYR A 265 -20.41 -5.93 0.61
N GLU A 266 -20.69 -6.65 1.69
CA GLU A 266 -21.95 -6.64 2.43
C GLU A 266 -21.60 -6.34 3.90
N ASP A 267 -22.14 -5.23 4.40
CA ASP A 267 -21.83 -4.70 5.73
C ASP A 267 -22.42 -5.57 6.85
N PHE A 268 -21.91 -5.39 8.06
CA PHE A 268 -22.42 -6.05 9.26
C PHE A 268 -23.90 -5.74 9.46
N THR A 269 -24.72 -6.79 9.47
CA THR A 269 -26.15 -6.72 9.83
C THR A 269 -26.36 -7.18 11.27
N ASP A 270 -27.52 -6.90 11.87
CA ASP A 270 -27.94 -7.39 13.20
C ASP A 270 -27.88 -8.92 13.36
N THR A 271 -27.77 -9.68 12.26
CA THR A 271 -27.61 -11.14 12.23
C THR A 271 -26.20 -11.63 11.88
N ASP A 272 -25.17 -10.78 11.97
CA ASP A 272 -23.76 -11.08 11.63
C ASP A 272 -23.48 -11.48 10.16
N ASN A 273 -24.30 -11.07 9.18
CA ASN A 273 -24.06 -11.35 7.76
C ASN A 273 -22.99 -10.41 7.17
N PHE A 274 -21.74 -10.57 7.58
CA PHE A 274 -20.61 -9.85 6.99
C PHE A 274 -20.01 -10.62 5.81
N THR A 275 -19.82 -9.99 4.65
CA THR A 275 -19.03 -10.59 3.56
C THR A 275 -18.18 -9.54 2.86
N LEU A 276 -16.87 -9.77 2.84
CA LEU A 276 -15.91 -8.91 2.14
C LEU A 276 -15.11 -9.71 1.12
N GLY A 277 -15.21 -9.31 -0.15
CA GLY A 277 -14.45 -9.83 -1.27
C GLY A 277 -13.32 -8.88 -1.68
N ILE A 278 -12.08 -9.30 -1.51
CA ILE A 278 -10.87 -8.54 -1.83
C ILE A 278 -10.20 -9.13 -3.07
N GLN A 279 -9.94 -8.26 -4.06
CA GLN A 279 -9.15 -8.54 -5.23
C GLN A 279 -8.43 -7.27 -5.70
N THR A 280 -7.12 -7.22 -5.50
CA THR A 280 -6.25 -6.17 -6.03
C THR A 280 -6.17 -6.22 -7.57
N GLU A 281 -5.72 -5.14 -8.20
CA GLU A 281 -5.54 -5.11 -9.66
C GLU A 281 -4.53 -6.17 -10.14
N TRP A 282 -3.46 -6.41 -9.38
CA TRP A 282 -2.49 -7.47 -9.72
C TRP A 282 -3.14 -8.86 -9.69
N GLN A 283 -3.94 -9.15 -8.67
CA GLN A 283 -4.67 -10.41 -8.55
C GLN A 283 -5.68 -10.61 -9.68
N LEU A 284 -6.41 -9.55 -10.05
CA LEU A 284 -7.32 -9.54 -11.20
C LEU A 284 -6.57 -9.89 -12.50
N GLN A 285 -5.39 -9.28 -12.72
CA GLN A 285 -4.56 -9.59 -13.89
C GLN A 285 -4.07 -11.04 -13.88
N GLN A 286 -3.68 -11.60 -12.72
CA GLN A 286 -3.27 -13.00 -12.64
C GLN A 286 -4.46 -13.94 -12.91
N MET A 287 -5.65 -13.60 -12.42
CA MET A 287 -6.88 -14.36 -12.68
C MET A 287 -7.24 -14.36 -14.18
N ILE A 288 -7.12 -13.21 -14.85
CA ILE A 288 -7.35 -13.12 -16.30
C ILE A 288 -6.32 -13.98 -17.04
N ARG A 289 -5.03 -13.81 -16.71
CA ARG A 289 -3.92 -14.45 -17.42
C ARG A 289 -3.91 -15.98 -17.25
N PHE A 290 -4.00 -16.46 -16.02
CA PHE A 290 -3.79 -17.87 -15.70
C PHE A 290 -5.10 -18.63 -15.47
N GLY A 291 -6.21 -17.92 -15.22
CA GLY A 291 -7.53 -18.52 -15.13
C GLY A 291 -8.17 -18.77 -16.50
N ASN A 292 -7.84 -18.00 -17.54
CA ASN A 292 -8.47 -18.18 -18.86
C ASN A 292 -8.12 -19.54 -19.45
N ARG A 293 -9.14 -20.37 -19.67
CA ARG A 293 -9.07 -21.79 -20.05
C ARG A 293 -8.23 -22.64 -19.08
N GLY A 294 -8.06 -22.15 -17.86
CA GLY A 294 -7.31 -22.78 -16.78
C GLY A 294 -8.21 -23.28 -15.66
N LEU A 295 -7.57 -23.66 -14.56
CA LEU A 295 -8.23 -24.10 -13.33
C LEU A 295 -8.24 -22.96 -12.30
N LEU A 296 -9.39 -22.76 -11.67
CA LEU A 296 -9.54 -21.94 -10.47
C LEU A 296 -9.77 -22.87 -9.28
N ALA A 297 -8.89 -22.86 -8.29
CA ALA A 297 -9.05 -23.65 -7.08
C ALA A 297 -9.51 -22.78 -5.91
N SER A 298 -10.30 -23.40 -5.05
CA SER A 298 -10.98 -22.78 -3.93
C SER A 298 -10.66 -23.55 -2.65
N ASP A 299 -10.30 -22.81 -1.60
CA ASP A 299 -10.16 -23.34 -0.25
C ASP A 299 -10.86 -22.45 0.76
N SER A 300 -11.81 -23.04 1.49
CA SER A 300 -12.71 -22.34 2.41
C SER A 300 -12.31 -22.48 3.89
N ARG A 301 -11.23 -23.22 4.19
CA ARG A 301 -10.91 -23.67 5.57
C ARG A 301 -9.81 -22.88 6.25
N PHE A 302 -9.25 -21.86 5.60
CA PHE A 302 -8.17 -21.10 6.22
C PHE A 302 -8.69 -20.32 7.44
N GLY A 303 -8.07 -20.57 8.59
CA GLY A 303 -8.33 -19.81 9.80
C GLY A 303 -9.61 -20.16 10.57
N THR A 304 -10.37 -21.18 10.17
CA THR A 304 -11.65 -21.57 10.81
C THR A 304 -11.57 -21.78 12.34
N ASN A 305 -10.40 -22.17 12.86
CA ASN A 305 -10.19 -22.43 14.29
C ASN A 305 -9.45 -21.30 15.04
N LYS A 306 -9.08 -20.20 14.36
CA LYS A 306 -8.22 -19.16 14.93
C LYS A 306 -8.71 -17.74 14.68
N LEU A 307 -9.26 -17.48 13.50
CA LEU A 307 -9.76 -16.17 13.09
C LEU A 307 -11.24 -16.03 13.48
N LYS A 308 -11.70 -14.81 13.73
CA LYS A 308 -13.13 -14.50 13.93
C LYS A 308 -13.98 -14.99 12.74
N PHE A 309 -13.50 -14.74 11.52
CA PHE A 309 -14.10 -15.26 10.29
C PHE A 309 -13.05 -16.02 9.46
N PRO A 310 -13.39 -17.17 8.86
CA PRO A 310 -12.50 -17.87 7.95
C PRO A 310 -12.22 -17.06 6.69
N VAL A 311 -11.07 -17.34 6.05
CA VAL A 311 -10.72 -16.77 4.75
C VAL A 311 -10.88 -17.84 3.69
N HIS A 312 -11.79 -17.58 2.75
CA HIS A 312 -11.91 -18.37 1.54
C HIS A 312 -10.96 -17.79 0.50
N SER A 313 -9.93 -18.57 0.17
CA SER A 313 -8.91 -18.21 -0.81
C SER A 313 -9.25 -18.80 -2.17
N LEU A 314 -9.16 -17.98 -3.21
CA LEU A 314 -9.20 -18.43 -4.59
C LEU A 314 -7.80 -18.33 -5.19
N VAL A 315 -7.35 -19.39 -5.84
CA VAL A 315 -6.02 -19.48 -6.44
C VAL A 315 -6.09 -19.98 -7.88
N VAL A 316 -5.23 -19.45 -8.74
CA VAL A 316 -4.94 -19.98 -10.08
C VAL A 316 -3.53 -20.55 -10.09
N PHE A 317 -3.19 -21.31 -11.13
CA PHE A 317 -1.86 -21.92 -11.26
C PHE A 317 -1.11 -21.28 -12.41
N ASN A 318 0.14 -20.87 -12.16
CA ASN A 318 1.00 -20.39 -13.24
C ASN A 318 1.52 -21.56 -14.11
N LEU A 319 2.36 -21.24 -15.10
CA LEU A 319 2.95 -22.25 -15.99
C LEU A 319 3.85 -23.26 -15.26
N ASP A 320 4.41 -22.87 -14.12
CA ASP A 320 5.23 -23.71 -13.24
C ASP A 320 4.39 -24.46 -12.20
N TYR A 321 3.06 -24.41 -12.30
CA TYR A 321 2.11 -25.02 -11.37
C TYR A 321 2.15 -24.48 -9.92
N ASN A 322 2.73 -23.30 -9.73
CA ASN A 322 2.67 -22.57 -8.46
C ASN A 322 1.28 -21.95 -8.25
N ALA A 323 0.76 -22.05 -7.03
CA ALA A 323 -0.51 -21.45 -6.65
C ALA A 323 -0.38 -19.93 -6.44
N ILE A 324 -1.10 -19.17 -7.24
CA ILE A 324 -1.17 -17.71 -7.16
C ILE A 324 -2.52 -17.30 -6.58
N PRO A 325 -2.59 -16.59 -5.44
CA PRO A 325 -3.84 -16.09 -4.91
C PRO A 325 -4.43 -14.99 -5.79
N VAL A 326 -5.70 -15.13 -6.16
CA VAL A 326 -6.40 -14.22 -7.06
C VAL A 326 -7.61 -13.52 -6.44
N ALA A 327 -8.08 -14.00 -5.29
CA ALA A 327 -9.07 -13.31 -4.47
C ALA A 327 -9.13 -13.92 -3.07
N TRP A 328 -9.60 -13.12 -2.11
CA TRP A 328 -9.96 -13.57 -0.77
C TRP A 328 -11.39 -13.14 -0.45
N ILE A 329 -12.13 -14.04 0.18
CA ILE A 329 -13.48 -13.79 0.67
C ILE A 329 -13.48 -14.06 2.17
N ILE A 330 -13.90 -13.08 2.96
CA ILE A 330 -14.01 -13.18 4.42
C ILE A 330 -15.49 -13.17 4.76
N SER A 331 -15.99 -14.22 5.41
CA SER A 331 -17.41 -14.37 5.75
C SER A 331 -17.59 -15.37 6.91
N PRO A 332 -18.57 -15.17 7.84
CA PRO A 332 -18.84 -16.09 8.94
C PRO A 332 -19.41 -17.43 8.47
N ARG A 333 -20.24 -17.43 7.43
CA ARG A 333 -20.88 -18.63 6.86
C ARG A 333 -21.10 -18.44 5.37
N PHE A 334 -20.70 -19.44 4.59
CA PHE A 334 -21.05 -19.51 3.17
C PHE A 334 -22.47 -20.07 3.02
N ALA A 335 -23.48 -19.25 3.30
CA ALA A 335 -24.84 -19.58 2.89
C ALA A 335 -24.91 -19.57 1.35
N SER A 336 -25.76 -20.41 0.76
CA SER A 336 -25.90 -20.52 -0.71
C SER A 336 -26.25 -19.17 -1.36
N GLY A 337 -27.08 -18.36 -0.70
CA GLY A 337 -27.47 -17.03 -1.17
C GLY A 337 -26.29 -16.06 -1.31
N ASP A 338 -25.42 -15.98 -0.31
CA ASP A 338 -24.28 -15.05 -0.31
C ASP A 338 -23.19 -15.51 -1.28
N THR A 339 -23.01 -16.84 -1.36
CA THR A 339 -22.07 -17.49 -2.28
C THR A 339 -22.31 -17.09 -3.73
N HIS A 340 -23.58 -17.15 -4.14
CA HIS A 340 -24.00 -16.76 -5.47
C HIS A 340 -23.76 -15.27 -5.79
N ARG A 341 -23.98 -14.37 -4.82
CA ARG A 341 -23.80 -12.92 -5.03
C ARG A 341 -22.33 -12.55 -5.25
N TRP A 342 -21.44 -12.97 -4.35
CA TRP A 342 -20.02 -12.61 -4.46
C TRP A 342 -19.36 -13.30 -5.66
N MET A 343 -19.73 -14.56 -5.97
CA MET A 343 -19.21 -15.25 -7.15
C MET A 343 -19.61 -14.53 -8.44
N ARG A 344 -20.86 -14.07 -8.54
CA ARG A 344 -21.32 -13.27 -9.69
C ARG A 344 -20.55 -11.95 -9.77
N ALA A 345 -20.35 -11.26 -8.66
CA ALA A 345 -19.60 -10.00 -8.64
C ALA A 345 -18.14 -10.19 -9.11
N LEU A 346 -17.47 -11.25 -8.64
CA LEU A 346 -16.13 -11.62 -9.08
C LEU A 346 -16.09 -11.92 -10.58
N HIS A 347 -17.01 -12.74 -11.07
CA HIS A 347 -17.09 -13.11 -12.48
C HIS A 347 -17.35 -11.88 -13.38
N SER A 348 -18.32 -11.03 -13.03
CA SER A 348 -18.63 -9.79 -13.76
C SER A 348 -17.43 -8.85 -13.80
N ARG A 349 -16.66 -8.75 -12.71
CA ARG A 349 -15.46 -7.92 -12.65
C ARG A 349 -14.39 -8.38 -13.65
N VAL A 350 -14.18 -9.68 -13.77
CA VAL A 350 -13.25 -10.27 -14.76
C VAL A 350 -13.78 -10.04 -16.19
N GLN A 351 -15.05 -10.34 -16.44
CA GLN A 351 -15.67 -10.16 -17.76
C GLN A 351 -15.69 -8.71 -18.25
N THR A 352 -15.77 -7.75 -17.33
CA THR A 352 -15.68 -6.32 -17.67
C THR A 352 -14.31 -5.96 -18.27
N LYS A 353 -13.24 -6.66 -17.87
CA LYS A 353 -11.88 -6.48 -18.39
C LYS A 353 -11.61 -7.34 -19.63
N ASP A 354 -12.08 -8.58 -19.62
CA ASP A 354 -11.94 -9.52 -20.73
C ASP A 354 -13.22 -10.35 -20.92
N PRO A 355 -14.10 -9.96 -21.87
CA PRO A 355 -15.33 -10.71 -22.16
C PRO A 355 -15.11 -12.12 -22.71
N SER A 356 -13.91 -12.43 -23.20
CA SER A 356 -13.56 -13.75 -23.75
C SER A 356 -13.13 -14.74 -22.67
N TRP A 357 -12.92 -14.27 -21.43
CA TRP A 357 -12.44 -15.07 -20.33
C TRP A 357 -13.44 -16.16 -19.95
N LYS A 358 -12.95 -17.41 -19.89
CA LYS A 358 -13.73 -18.58 -19.48
C LYS A 358 -12.85 -19.55 -18.69
N LEU A 359 -13.38 -20.15 -17.63
CA LEU A 359 -12.66 -21.22 -16.92
C LEU A 359 -12.78 -22.56 -17.67
N ALA A 360 -11.73 -23.38 -17.62
CA ALA A 360 -11.84 -24.79 -18.00
C ALA A 360 -12.46 -25.61 -16.84
N GLY A 361 -12.08 -25.30 -15.61
CA GLY A 361 -12.64 -25.95 -14.44
C GLY A 361 -12.47 -25.18 -13.13
N PHE A 362 -13.30 -25.54 -12.17
CA PHE A 362 -13.32 -25.00 -10.82
C PHE A 362 -13.10 -26.14 -9.82
N VAL A 363 -12.03 -26.06 -9.04
CA VAL A 363 -11.66 -27.08 -8.05
C VAL A 363 -12.15 -26.64 -6.68
N VAL A 364 -12.96 -27.47 -6.02
CA VAL A 364 -13.49 -27.22 -4.67
C VAL A 364 -12.84 -28.12 -3.63
N ASP A 365 -12.69 -27.63 -2.41
CA ASP A 365 -12.15 -28.37 -1.25
C ASP A 365 -13.23 -29.08 -0.43
N ASP A 366 -14.47 -28.59 -0.48
CA ASP A 366 -15.63 -29.18 0.18
C ASP A 366 -16.51 -29.97 -0.82
N PRO A 367 -16.75 -31.29 -0.59
CA PRO A 367 -17.71 -32.05 -1.39
C PRO A 367 -19.17 -31.57 -1.27
N LEU A 368 -19.48 -30.72 -0.29
CA LEU A 368 -20.80 -30.09 -0.10
C LEU A 368 -20.88 -28.69 -0.72
N ALA A 369 -19.86 -28.25 -1.45
CA ALA A 369 -19.89 -26.96 -2.15
C ALA A 369 -21.11 -26.85 -3.08
N ASP A 370 -21.61 -25.64 -3.27
CA ASP A 370 -22.76 -25.34 -4.14
C ASP A 370 -22.39 -25.43 -5.63
N VAL A 371 -22.22 -26.68 -6.09
CA VAL A 371 -21.88 -27.02 -7.48
C VAL A 371 -22.86 -26.40 -8.49
N PRO A 372 -24.20 -26.42 -8.27
CA PRO A 372 -25.14 -25.73 -9.16
C PRO A 372 -24.79 -24.26 -9.36
N THR A 373 -24.58 -23.51 -8.28
CA THR A 373 -24.22 -22.08 -8.33
C THR A 373 -22.91 -21.84 -9.09
N ILE A 374 -21.87 -22.65 -8.84
CA ILE A 374 -20.59 -22.50 -9.54
C ILE A 374 -20.76 -22.74 -11.05
N ARG A 375 -21.51 -23.77 -11.46
CA ARG A 375 -21.75 -24.08 -12.88
C ARG A 375 -22.57 -23.00 -13.58
N GLU A 376 -23.57 -22.45 -12.90
CA GLU A 376 -24.38 -21.35 -13.43
C GLU A 376 -23.52 -20.12 -13.75
N ILE A 377 -22.66 -19.71 -12.80
CA ILE A 377 -21.90 -18.47 -12.88
C ILE A 377 -20.70 -18.60 -13.81
N PHE A 378 -19.87 -19.63 -13.61
CA PHE A 378 -18.58 -19.76 -14.31
C PHE A 378 -18.66 -20.63 -15.57
N GLN A 379 -19.77 -21.35 -15.80
CA GLN A 379 -20.00 -22.20 -16.97
C GLN A 379 -18.85 -23.18 -17.25
N CYS A 380 -18.32 -23.81 -16.19
CA CYS A 380 -17.16 -24.70 -16.26
C CYS A 380 -17.39 -26.02 -15.53
N SER A 381 -16.44 -26.96 -15.70
CA SER A 381 -16.46 -28.23 -14.98
C SER A 381 -16.11 -28.02 -13.52
N VAL A 382 -16.90 -28.56 -12.59
CA VAL A 382 -16.61 -28.49 -11.16
C VAL A 382 -16.01 -29.81 -10.70
N LEU A 383 -14.84 -29.74 -10.07
CA LEU A 383 -14.00 -30.87 -9.70
C LEU A 383 -13.75 -30.85 -8.20
N LEU A 384 -13.77 -32.02 -7.55
CA LEU A 384 -13.34 -32.12 -6.16
C LEU A 384 -11.81 -32.21 -6.09
N SER A 385 -11.19 -31.45 -5.18
CA SER A 385 -9.75 -31.51 -4.94
C SER A 385 -9.30 -32.92 -4.56
N PHE A 386 -8.59 -33.59 -5.47
CA PHE A 386 -8.12 -34.96 -5.21
C PHE A 386 -7.14 -35.04 -4.05
N TRP A 387 -6.31 -34.00 -3.86
CA TRP A 387 -5.44 -33.90 -2.69
C TRP A 387 -6.24 -33.94 -1.38
N ARG A 388 -7.38 -33.24 -1.28
CA ARG A 388 -8.27 -33.29 -0.11
C ARG A 388 -8.85 -34.68 0.11
N VAL A 389 -9.25 -35.36 -0.97
CA VAL A 389 -9.74 -36.75 -0.94
C VAL A 389 -8.66 -37.68 -0.39
N ARG A 390 -7.46 -37.66 -0.97
CA ARG A 390 -6.32 -38.49 -0.55
C ARG A 390 -5.90 -38.20 0.90
N HIS A 391 -5.84 -36.93 1.29
CA HIS A 391 -5.53 -36.52 2.66
C HIS A 391 -6.57 -37.05 3.65
N ALA A 392 -7.86 -37.01 3.31
CA ALA A 392 -8.92 -37.56 4.14
C ALA A 392 -8.86 -39.09 4.23
N TRP A 393 -8.47 -39.79 3.17
CA TRP A 393 -8.17 -41.22 3.21
C TRP A 393 -7.03 -41.51 4.18
N HIS A 394 -5.86 -40.89 3.99
CA HIS A 394 -4.69 -41.06 4.86
C HIS A 394 -5.05 -40.82 6.34
N LYS A 395 -5.72 -39.70 6.65
CA LYS A 395 -6.10 -39.36 8.02
C LYS A 395 -7.00 -40.42 8.67
N ASN A 396 -7.95 -40.98 7.91
CA ASN A 396 -8.88 -41.99 8.43
C ASN A 396 -8.25 -43.37 8.50
N ILE A 397 -7.35 -43.73 7.57
CA ILE A 397 -6.57 -44.97 7.63
C ILE A 397 -5.71 -44.97 8.90
N LEU A 398 -4.95 -43.90 9.14
CA LEU A 398 -4.11 -43.77 10.34
C LEU A 398 -4.92 -43.77 11.66
N LYS A 399 -6.17 -43.30 11.62
CA LYS A 399 -7.03 -43.22 12.81
C LYS A 399 -7.77 -44.52 13.09
N LYS A 400 -8.21 -45.23 12.05
CA LYS A 400 -9.13 -46.37 12.15
C LYS A 400 -8.44 -47.71 12.03
N CYS A 401 -7.29 -47.78 11.36
CA CYS A 401 -6.51 -49.01 11.20
C CYS A 401 -5.28 -48.98 12.12
N ALA A 402 -5.14 -49.95 13.02
CA ALA A 402 -4.04 -49.98 13.99
C ALA A 402 -2.74 -50.60 13.46
N GLU A 403 -2.83 -51.54 12.51
CA GLU A 403 -1.68 -52.30 12.02
C GLU A 403 -0.99 -51.59 10.84
N ILE A 404 0.30 -51.28 10.99
CA ILE A 404 1.10 -50.53 10.00
C ILE A 404 1.16 -51.25 8.64
N GLU A 405 1.28 -52.57 8.65
CA GLU A 405 1.33 -53.39 7.43
C GLU A 405 0.02 -53.31 6.64
N LYS A 406 -1.12 -53.35 7.34
CA LYS A 406 -2.45 -53.15 6.73
C LYS A 406 -2.62 -51.73 6.21
N GLN A 407 -2.17 -50.71 6.95
CA GLN A 407 -2.20 -49.33 6.46
C GLN A 407 -1.44 -49.18 5.14
N ALA A 408 -0.23 -49.73 5.04
CA ALA A 408 0.58 -49.69 3.84
C ALA A 408 -0.10 -50.40 2.66
N GLU A 409 -0.73 -51.55 2.92
CA GLU A 409 -1.46 -52.31 1.90
C GLU A 409 -2.68 -51.55 1.35
N ILE A 410 -3.50 -50.97 2.23
CA ILE A 410 -4.66 -50.16 1.84
C ILE A 410 -4.23 -48.97 0.98
N LEU A 411 -3.16 -48.27 1.40
CA LEU A 411 -2.62 -47.13 0.67
C LEU A 411 -2.08 -47.52 -0.71
N ARG A 412 -1.36 -48.64 -0.79
CA ARG A 412 -0.83 -49.18 -2.05
C ARG A 412 -1.95 -49.49 -3.04
N GLN A 413 -3.00 -50.16 -2.57
CA GLN A 413 -4.13 -50.54 -3.39
C GLN A 413 -4.95 -49.33 -3.86
N LEU A 414 -5.18 -48.35 -2.98
CA LEU A 414 -5.82 -47.08 -3.37
C LEU A 414 -5.00 -46.34 -4.43
N GLY A 415 -3.66 -46.34 -4.32
CA GLY A 415 -2.78 -45.78 -5.33
C GLY A 415 -2.92 -46.47 -6.69
N GLN A 416 -2.89 -47.81 -6.72
CA GLN A 416 -3.08 -48.59 -7.95
C GLN A 416 -4.46 -48.36 -8.59
N ALA A 417 -5.52 -48.19 -7.79
CA ALA A 417 -6.85 -47.88 -8.30
C ALA A 417 -6.90 -46.48 -8.93
N VAL A 418 -6.21 -45.49 -8.35
CA VAL A 418 -6.08 -44.15 -8.91
C VAL A 418 -5.33 -44.18 -10.24
N ASP A 419 -4.21 -44.91 -10.32
CA ASP A 419 -3.41 -45.05 -11.53
C ASP A 419 -4.22 -45.66 -12.68
N ARG A 420 -5.00 -46.72 -12.40
CA ARG A 420 -5.88 -47.36 -13.39
C ARG A 420 -6.99 -46.41 -13.88
N VAL A 421 -7.58 -45.61 -13.00
CA VAL A 421 -8.55 -44.57 -13.41
C VAL A 421 -7.91 -43.50 -14.30
N CYS A 422 -6.67 -43.09 -14.00
CA CYS A 422 -5.95 -42.11 -14.82
C CYS A 422 -5.55 -42.66 -16.20
N GLN A 423 -5.30 -43.97 -16.30
CA GLN A 423 -4.97 -44.66 -17.56
C GLN A 423 -6.21 -44.94 -18.42
N GLY A 424 -7.42 -44.72 -17.89
CA GLY A 424 -8.67 -45.00 -18.59
C GLY A 424 -9.02 -46.49 -18.66
N ASP A 425 -8.29 -47.34 -17.93
CA ASP A 425 -8.39 -48.81 -17.98
C ASP A 425 -9.55 -49.37 -17.16
N GLU A 426 -10.20 -48.57 -16.30
CA GLU A 426 -11.22 -49.08 -15.39
C GLU A 426 -12.51 -48.24 -15.28
N ASN A 427 -13.61 -48.98 -15.16
CA ASN A 427 -14.91 -48.48 -14.76
C ASN A 427 -14.92 -48.28 -13.23
N VAL A 428 -15.83 -47.45 -12.73
CA VAL A 428 -15.96 -47.08 -11.29
C VAL A 428 -16.01 -48.31 -10.34
N ASP A 429 -16.38 -49.47 -10.88
CA ASP A 429 -16.49 -50.78 -10.24
C ASP A 429 -15.19 -51.25 -9.54
N SER A 430 -14.01 -50.79 -9.96
CA SER A 430 -12.75 -51.26 -9.41
C SER A 430 -12.44 -50.77 -8.00
N PHE A 431 -12.96 -49.59 -7.60
CA PHE A 431 -12.91 -49.16 -6.20
C PHE A 431 -13.84 -49.99 -5.31
N GLU A 432 -15.02 -50.38 -5.82
CA GLU A 432 -15.92 -51.28 -5.10
C GLU A 432 -15.36 -52.70 -4.98
N GLN A 433 -14.67 -53.20 -6.01
CA GLN A 433 -13.99 -54.50 -5.98
C GLN A 433 -12.78 -54.50 -5.03
N LEU A 434 -12.00 -53.41 -4.99
CA LEU A 434 -10.91 -53.20 -4.03
C LEU A 434 -11.43 -53.30 -2.58
N ILE A 435 -12.60 -52.71 -2.33
CA ILE A 435 -13.30 -52.72 -1.04
C ILE A 435 -13.89 -54.11 -0.72
N LYS A 436 -14.36 -54.86 -1.71
CA LYS A 436 -14.94 -56.21 -1.53
C LYS A 436 -13.88 -57.28 -1.26
N HIS A 437 -12.63 -57.11 -1.73
CA HIS A 437 -11.54 -58.06 -1.53
C HIS A 437 -10.68 -57.80 -0.28
N GLN A 438 -10.93 -56.73 0.49
CA GLN A 438 -10.17 -56.43 1.70
C GLN A 438 -10.78 -56.97 2.98
N ILE A 439 -9.89 -57.58 3.76
CA ILE A 439 -10.04 -58.41 4.96
C ILE A 439 -10.05 -57.54 6.25
N ASP A 440 -10.93 -57.89 7.20
CA ASP A 440 -10.98 -57.65 8.67
C ASP A 440 -10.87 -56.23 9.30
N ASP A 441 -11.03 -55.11 8.57
CA ASP A 441 -11.16 -53.77 9.20
C ASP A 441 -12.47 -53.05 8.78
N PRO A 442 -13.59 -53.32 9.48
CA PRO A 442 -14.90 -52.76 9.11
C PRO A 442 -14.93 -51.22 9.20
N ASP A 443 -14.14 -50.61 10.08
CA ASP A 443 -14.27 -49.20 10.44
C ASP A 443 -13.82 -48.23 9.35
N PHE A 444 -12.77 -48.57 8.59
CA PHE A 444 -12.33 -47.78 7.44
C PHE A 444 -13.24 -48.01 6.23
N ILE A 445 -13.64 -49.26 5.98
CA ILE A 445 -14.49 -49.62 4.85
C ILE A 445 -15.87 -48.96 4.98
N ASP A 446 -16.47 -48.98 6.16
CA ASP A 446 -17.75 -48.32 6.42
C ASP A 446 -17.63 -46.81 6.24
N TYR A 447 -16.53 -46.21 6.70
CA TYR A 447 -16.23 -44.80 6.44
C TYR A 447 -16.11 -44.51 4.94
N PHE A 448 -15.36 -45.33 4.20
CA PHE A 448 -15.12 -45.11 2.79
C PHE A 448 -16.41 -45.23 1.99
N LYS A 449 -17.20 -46.27 2.26
CA LYS A 449 -18.52 -46.48 1.64
C LYS A 449 -19.48 -45.34 1.95
N ALA A 450 -19.58 -44.90 3.21
CA ALA A 450 -20.49 -43.81 3.56
C ALA A 450 -20.05 -42.45 2.97
N THR A 451 -18.75 -42.20 2.88
CA THR A 451 -18.22 -40.87 2.54
C THR A 451 -17.91 -40.70 1.06
N TRP A 452 -17.28 -41.70 0.43
CA TRP A 452 -16.66 -41.54 -0.89
C TRP A 452 -17.40 -42.27 -2.01
N CYS A 453 -18.08 -43.40 -1.72
CA CYS A 453 -18.85 -44.12 -2.72
C CYS A 453 -19.99 -43.27 -3.34
N PRO A 454 -20.84 -42.57 -2.57
CA PRO A 454 -21.88 -41.69 -3.12
C PRO A 454 -21.34 -40.55 -4.01
N ARG A 455 -20.04 -40.25 -3.87
CA ARG A 455 -19.35 -39.13 -4.53
C ARG A 455 -18.33 -39.61 -5.56
N LEU A 456 -18.28 -40.90 -5.88
CA LEU A 456 -17.30 -41.52 -6.79
C LEU A 456 -17.18 -40.75 -8.10
N GLY A 457 -18.31 -40.42 -8.73
CA GLY A 457 -18.33 -39.62 -9.96
C GLY A 457 -17.64 -38.26 -9.80
N MET A 458 -17.90 -37.53 -8.71
CA MET A 458 -17.37 -36.17 -8.52
C MET A 458 -15.84 -36.13 -8.38
N TRP A 459 -15.24 -37.09 -7.67
CA TRP A 459 -13.79 -37.08 -7.46
C TRP A 459 -13.01 -37.90 -8.49
N THR A 460 -13.62 -38.88 -9.15
CA THR A 460 -12.98 -39.62 -10.25
C THR A 460 -13.05 -38.87 -11.58
N THR A 461 -14.04 -37.99 -11.79
CA THR A 461 -14.12 -37.14 -13.00
C THR A 461 -12.87 -36.30 -13.19
N ALA A 462 -12.29 -35.81 -12.09
CA ALA A 462 -11.05 -35.05 -12.12
C ALA A 462 -9.88 -35.93 -12.63
N LEU A 463 -9.74 -37.13 -12.07
CA LEU A 463 -8.71 -38.13 -12.43
C LEU A 463 -8.80 -38.60 -13.89
N LYS A 464 -10.02 -38.70 -14.44
CA LYS A 464 -10.26 -39.15 -15.82
C LYS A 464 -9.94 -38.09 -16.86
N ASN A 465 -10.19 -36.82 -16.52
CA ASN A 465 -10.18 -35.72 -17.50
C ASN A 465 -8.93 -34.85 -17.42
N LEU A 466 -8.15 -34.95 -16.35
CA LEU A 466 -6.95 -34.13 -16.14
C LEU A 466 -5.74 -35.03 -15.85
N PRO A 467 -4.53 -34.63 -16.30
CA PRO A 467 -3.30 -35.29 -15.89
C PRO A 467 -3.18 -35.31 -14.36
N LEU A 468 -2.72 -36.43 -13.79
CA LEU A 468 -2.54 -36.57 -12.33
C LEU A 468 -1.68 -35.43 -11.74
N THR A 469 -0.68 -34.96 -12.50
CA THR A 469 0.17 -33.82 -12.14
C THR A 469 -0.61 -32.51 -11.99
N SER A 470 -1.69 -32.30 -12.76
CA SER A 470 -2.60 -31.16 -12.67
C SER A 470 -3.57 -31.26 -11.46
N LEU A 471 -3.72 -32.44 -10.87
CA LEU A 471 -4.58 -32.69 -9.72
C LEU A 471 -3.79 -32.66 -8.40
N GLU A 472 -2.54 -33.11 -8.43
CA GLU A 472 -1.58 -32.91 -7.35
C GLU A 472 -1.19 -31.43 -7.19
N THR A 473 -1.51 -30.57 -8.16
CA THR A 473 -1.38 -29.11 -8.02
C THR A 473 -2.22 -28.54 -6.88
N CYS A 474 -3.22 -29.27 -6.37
CA CYS A 474 -3.89 -28.92 -5.11
C CYS A 474 -2.94 -28.91 -3.90
N ALA A 475 -1.81 -29.64 -3.94
CA ALA A 475 -0.77 -29.53 -2.93
C ALA A 475 -0.09 -28.15 -2.93
N ALA A 476 -0.04 -27.46 -4.08
CA ALA A 476 0.46 -26.09 -4.16
C ALA A 476 -0.47 -25.11 -3.42
N MET A 477 -1.79 -25.37 -3.40
CA MET A 477 -2.74 -24.59 -2.60
C MET A 477 -2.51 -24.79 -1.10
N GLU A 478 -2.26 -26.02 -0.66
CA GLU A 478 -1.90 -26.30 0.74
C GLU A 478 -0.53 -25.68 1.10
N LEU A 479 0.46 -25.71 0.20
CA LEU A 479 1.74 -25.01 0.38
C LEU A 479 1.52 -23.50 0.55
N TYR A 480 0.70 -22.89 -0.31
CA TYR A 480 0.31 -21.49 -0.19
C TYR A 480 -0.31 -21.19 1.17
N HIS A 481 -1.27 -22.00 1.63
CA HIS A 481 -1.89 -21.82 2.95
C HIS A 481 -0.95 -22.02 4.13
N ASN A 482 -0.01 -22.95 4.04
CA ASN A 482 1.02 -23.11 5.06
C ASN A 482 1.93 -21.88 5.13
N GLN A 483 2.32 -21.32 3.98
CA GLN A 483 3.07 -20.07 3.93
C GLN A 483 2.26 -18.88 4.46
N LEU A 484 0.98 -18.78 4.09
CA LEU A 484 0.08 -17.74 4.58
C LEU A 484 -0.07 -17.82 6.11
N LYS A 485 -0.24 -19.03 6.65
CA LYS A 485 -0.30 -19.28 8.10
C LYS A 485 0.96 -18.80 8.81
N LEU A 486 2.15 -19.08 8.28
CA LEU A 486 3.42 -18.62 8.87
C LEU A 486 3.56 -17.08 8.87
N ARG A 487 3.00 -16.39 7.86
CA ARG A 487 3.08 -14.92 7.74
C ARG A 487 2.02 -14.19 8.53
N LEU A 488 0.83 -14.78 8.65
CA LEU A 488 -0.38 -14.16 9.19
C LEU A 488 -0.65 -14.58 10.64
N LEU A 489 -0.42 -15.85 10.99
CA LEU A 489 -0.71 -16.40 12.32
C LEU A 489 0.55 -16.49 13.20
N ASN A 490 1.30 -15.40 13.27
CA ASN A 490 2.55 -15.27 14.04
C ASN A 490 2.59 -14.05 15.00
N GLU A 491 1.44 -13.45 15.27
CA GLU A 491 1.33 -12.31 16.19
C GLU A 491 1.52 -12.75 17.65
N LYS A 492 2.14 -11.88 18.45
CA LYS A 492 2.42 -12.11 19.87
C LYS A 492 1.17 -12.07 20.73
N ASP A 493 0.27 -11.14 20.39
CA ASP A 493 -1.04 -11.05 21.00
C ASP A 493 -2.01 -11.88 20.16
N ILE A 494 -2.65 -12.86 20.78
CA ILE A 494 -3.59 -13.78 20.11
C ILE A 494 -4.96 -13.12 19.96
N ALA A 495 -5.29 -12.11 20.78
CA ALA A 495 -6.57 -11.42 20.73
C ALA A 495 -6.82 -10.72 19.39
N VAL A 496 -5.75 -10.30 18.70
CA VAL A 496 -5.83 -9.67 17.37
C VAL A 496 -6.45 -10.57 16.30
N TYR A 497 -6.40 -11.90 16.46
CA TYR A 497 -7.05 -12.81 15.50
C TYR A 497 -8.58 -12.76 15.56
N GLN A 498 -9.13 -12.18 16.63
CA GLN A 498 -10.56 -11.93 16.77
C GLN A 498 -10.98 -10.60 16.12
N ARG A 499 -10.04 -9.84 15.58
CA ARG A 499 -10.29 -8.58 14.89
C ARG A 499 -10.29 -8.77 13.38
N THR A 500 -11.42 -8.47 12.74
CA THR A 500 -11.60 -8.67 11.30
C THR A 500 -10.89 -7.59 10.51
N ASP A 501 -10.86 -6.36 11.01
CA ASP A 501 -10.17 -5.24 10.39
C ASP A 501 -8.64 -5.45 10.33
N TRP A 502 -8.05 -6.02 11.38
CA TRP A 502 -6.67 -6.47 11.42
C TRP A 502 -6.39 -7.51 10.32
N LEU A 503 -7.29 -8.47 10.14
CA LEU A 503 -7.15 -9.50 9.11
C LEU A 503 -7.15 -8.89 7.71
N VAL A 504 -8.07 -7.95 7.45
CA VAL A 504 -8.18 -7.22 6.18
C VAL A 504 -6.92 -6.41 5.88
N ASP A 505 -6.42 -5.67 6.88
CA ASP A 505 -5.18 -4.90 6.76
C ASP A 505 -3.98 -5.80 6.46
N LYS A 506 -3.86 -6.94 7.17
CA LYS A 506 -2.75 -7.89 6.96
C LYS A 506 -2.79 -8.57 5.61
N LEU A 507 -3.97 -8.99 5.15
CA LEU A 507 -4.13 -9.57 3.81
C LEU A 507 -3.77 -8.57 2.73
N SER A 508 -4.03 -7.29 2.96
CA SER A 508 -3.75 -6.22 1.99
C SER A 508 -2.30 -5.74 2.01
N THR A 509 -1.63 -5.76 3.16
CA THR A 509 -0.26 -5.24 3.32
C THR A 509 0.82 -6.31 3.15
N LYS A 510 0.65 -7.50 3.73
CA LYS A 510 1.68 -8.56 3.74
C LYS A 510 1.63 -9.51 2.53
N SER A 511 0.52 -9.53 1.79
CA SER A 511 0.34 -10.49 0.67
C SER A 511 0.79 -9.94 -0.67
N ILE A 512 0.96 -8.62 -0.79
CA ILE A 512 1.51 -7.93 -1.98
C ILE A 512 3.05 -8.01 -1.98
N GLU A 513 3.66 -8.30 -0.83
CA GLU A 513 5.09 -8.56 -0.70
C GLU A 513 5.43 -9.94 -1.31
N ASN A 514 5.86 -9.89 -2.58
CA ASN A 514 6.73 -10.86 -3.28
C ASN A 514 6.04 -11.83 -4.27
N PRO A 515 6.10 -11.56 -5.59
CA PRO A 515 5.69 -12.48 -6.65
C PRO A 515 6.73 -13.56 -6.98
N ARG A 516 7.78 -13.74 -6.18
CA ARG A 516 8.68 -14.91 -6.30
C ARG A 516 8.03 -16.13 -5.64
N LEU A 517 7.04 -16.66 -6.33
CA LEU A 517 6.79 -18.09 -6.42
C LEU A 517 7.41 -18.59 -7.71
#